data_AF-A0A381XZJ7-F1
#
_entry.id   AF-A0A381XZJ7-F1
#
_cell.length_a   1.000
_cell.length_b   1.000
_cell.length_c   1.000
_cell.angle_alpha   90.00
_cell.angle_beta   90.00
_cell.angle_gamma   90.00
#
_symmetry.space_group_name_H-M   'P 1'
#
loop_
_entity.id
_entity.type
_entity.pdbx_description
1 polymer ?
#
loop_
_entity_poly.entity_id
_entity_poly.type
_entity_poly.pdbx_seq_one_letter_code
_entity_poly.pdbx_strand_id
1 'polypeptide(L)'
;NVVEFKDAILAEKDRFTRAFAGHMLSYALGRGLTPADAPALDRISAKTIADGYRLQTLLHEVVQSAPFINKPRQKKASAEPPKNSIKTTR
;
A
#
# COMPACT_ATOMS: atom_id res chain seq x y z
N ASN A 1 -22.45 12.58 -15.19
CA ASN A 1 -21.99 13.85 -15.77
C ASN A 1 -20.51 14.03 -15.40
N VAL A 2 -19.59 14.22 -16.36
CA VAL A 2 -18.12 14.22 -16.08
C VAL A 2 -17.68 15.44 -15.27
N VAL A 3 -18.36 16.57 -15.46
CA VAL A 3 -18.05 17.85 -14.79
C VAL A 3 -18.33 17.76 -13.29
N GLU A 4 -19.52 17.32 -12.90
CA GLU A 4 -19.91 17.14 -11.49
C GLU A 4 -18.98 16.16 -10.74
N PHE A 5 -18.50 15.11 -11.42
CA PHE A 5 -17.55 14.17 -10.83
C PHE A 5 -16.19 14.80 -10.55
N LYS A 6 -15.69 15.61 -11.49
CA LYS A 6 -14.45 16.38 -11.30
C LYS A 6 -14.60 17.34 -10.12
N ASP A 7 -15.73 18.03 -10.01
CA ASP A 7 -15.98 18.98 -8.93
C ASP A 7 -16.07 18.27 -7.57
N ALA A 8 -16.69 17.09 -7.51
CA ALA A 8 -16.72 16.27 -6.30
C ALA A 8 -15.31 15.80 -5.88
N ILE A 9 -14.45 15.41 -6.81
CA ILE A 9 -13.04 15.07 -6.51
C ILE A 9 -12.29 16.32 -6.00
N LEU A 10 -12.53 17.48 -6.61
CA LEU A 10 -11.89 18.74 -6.21
C LEU A 10 -12.38 19.26 -4.85
N ALA A 11 -13.59 18.90 -4.42
CA ALA A 11 -14.09 19.21 -3.08
C ALA A 11 -13.39 18.39 -1.98
N GLU A 12 -12.88 17.20 -2.30
CA GLU A 12 -12.33 16.24 -1.34
C GLU A 12 -10.88 15.81 -1.69
N LYS A 13 -10.07 16.76 -2.18
CA LYS A 13 -8.71 16.50 -2.71
C LYS A 13 -7.78 15.80 -1.72
N ASP A 14 -7.88 16.12 -0.44
CA ASP A 14 -7.06 15.48 0.60
C ASP A 14 -7.45 14.02 0.78
N ARG A 15 -8.77 13.72 0.83
CA ARG A 15 -9.26 12.34 0.94
C ARG A 15 -8.88 11.54 -0.30
N PHE A 16 -9.03 12.14 -1.48
CA PHE A 16 -8.60 11.53 -2.73
C PHE A 16 -7.09 11.23 -2.72
N THR A 17 -6.27 12.19 -2.29
CA THR A 17 -4.82 12.05 -2.23
C THR A 17 -4.41 10.92 -1.31
N ARG A 18 -5.04 10.82 -0.13
CA ARG A 18 -4.78 9.73 0.82
C ARG A 18 -5.23 8.38 0.26
N ALA A 19 -6.40 8.30 -0.36
CA ALA A 19 -6.87 7.06 -1.00
C ALA A 19 -5.94 6.61 -2.13
N PHE A 20 -5.52 7.54 -2.98
CA PHE A 20 -4.62 7.29 -4.09
C PHE A 20 -3.22 6.89 -3.62
N ALA A 21 -2.66 7.57 -2.61
CA ALA A 21 -1.42 7.18 -1.96
C ALA A 21 -1.49 5.75 -1.39
N GLY A 22 -2.65 5.36 -0.83
CA GLY A 22 -2.87 4.01 -0.33
C GLY A 22 -2.82 2.95 -1.43
N HIS A 23 -3.44 3.23 -2.58
CA HIS A 23 -3.37 2.34 -3.75
C HIS A 23 -1.95 2.26 -4.30
N MET A 24 -1.26 3.39 -4.42
CA MET A 24 0.12 3.44 -4.91
C MET A 24 1.07 2.67 -3.99
N LEU A 25 0.94 2.83 -2.68
CA LEU A 25 1.76 2.11 -1.72
C LEU A 25 1.48 0.60 -1.78
N SER A 26 0.22 0.18 -1.85
CA SER A 26 -0.13 -1.24 -1.99
C SER A 26 0.46 -1.85 -3.28
N TYR A 27 0.36 -1.13 -4.40
CA TYR A 27 0.95 -1.51 -5.67
C TYR A 27 2.48 -1.65 -5.55
N ALA A 28 3.17 -0.65 -4.99
CA ALA A 28 4.62 -0.65 -4.83
C ALA A 28 5.13 -1.78 -3.92
N LEU A 29 4.34 -2.17 -2.92
CA LEU A 29 4.69 -3.25 -1.99
C LEU A 29 4.33 -4.65 -2.52
N GLY A 30 3.48 -4.74 -3.55
CA GLY A 30 2.96 -6.01 -4.08
C GLY A 30 2.06 -6.77 -3.08
N ARG A 31 1.46 -6.06 -2.12
CA ARG A 31 0.55 -6.63 -1.10
C ARG A 31 -0.48 -5.60 -0.66
N GLY A 32 -1.57 -6.07 -0.04
CA GLY A 32 -2.52 -5.20 0.66
C GLY A 32 -1.84 -4.42 1.80
N LEU A 33 -2.37 -3.23 2.08
CA LEU A 33 -1.95 -2.45 3.23
C LEU A 33 -2.44 -3.11 4.53
N THR A 34 -1.61 -2.99 5.55
CA THR A 34 -1.87 -3.45 6.91
C THR A 34 -1.93 -2.23 7.84
N PRO A 35 -2.45 -2.37 9.08
CA PRO A 35 -2.44 -1.28 10.05
C PRO A 35 -1.02 -0.72 10.32
N ALA A 36 0.02 -1.53 10.16
CA ALA A 36 1.42 -1.10 10.32
C ALA A 36 1.88 -0.10 9.23
N ASP A 37 1.19 -0.04 8.08
CA ASP A 37 1.52 0.88 6.99
C ASP A 37 0.87 2.26 7.16
N ALA A 38 -0.04 2.43 8.13
CA ALA A 38 -0.76 3.69 8.34
C ALA A 38 0.15 4.91 8.55
N PRO A 39 1.23 4.85 9.37
CA PRO A 39 2.12 6.00 9.55
C PRO A 39 2.83 6.41 8.25
N ALA A 40 3.20 5.43 7.40
CA ALA A 40 3.82 5.70 6.11
C ALA A 40 2.81 6.36 5.15
N LEU A 41 1.58 5.83 5.10
CA LEU A 41 0.51 6.38 4.29
C LEU A 41 0.17 7.83 4.67
N ASP A 42 0.06 8.11 5.97
CA ASP A 42 -0.26 9.46 6.47
C ASP A 42 0.87 10.44 6.14
N ARG A 43 2.13 10.02 6.27
CA ARG A 43 3.29 10.84 5.88
C ARG A 43 3.31 11.15 4.38
N ILE A 44 3.14 10.14 3.53
CA ILE A 44 3.12 10.31 2.05
C ILE A 44 2.02 11.29 1.66
N SER A 45 0.83 11.14 2.25
CA SER A 45 -0.32 11.99 1.96
C SER A 45 -0.06 13.43 2.39
N ALA A 46 0.42 13.64 3.63
CA ALA A 46 0.71 14.97 4.16
C ALA A 46 1.77 15.70 3.33
N LYS A 47 2.85 15.02 2.93
CA LYS A 47 3.91 15.58 2.08
C LYS A 47 3.41 15.92 0.68
N THR A 48 2.57 15.07 0.10
CA THR A 48 1.98 15.30 -1.22
C THR A 48 1.02 16.51 -1.19
N ILE A 49 0.20 16.64 -0.15
CA ILE A 49 -0.71 17.78 0.03
C ILE A 49 0.10 19.07 0.20
N ALA A 50 1.13 19.05 1.07
CA ALA A 50 1.98 20.22 1.32
C ALA A 50 2.72 20.71 0.08
N ASP A 51 3.05 19.81 -0.86
CA ASP A 51 3.70 20.14 -2.13
C ASP A 51 2.70 20.33 -3.30
N GLY A 52 1.45 20.67 -2.99
CA GLY A 52 0.46 21.03 -4.01
C GLY A 52 -0.02 19.85 -4.86
N TYR A 53 -0.15 18.67 -4.25
CA TYR A 53 -0.72 17.46 -4.87
C TYR A 53 0.12 16.89 -6.02
N ARG A 54 1.44 17.10 -6.01
CA ARG A 54 2.33 16.65 -7.07
C ARG A 54 2.53 15.14 -7.06
N LEU A 55 2.29 14.50 -8.21
CA LEU A 55 2.48 13.05 -8.38
C LEU A 55 3.94 12.62 -8.18
N GLN A 56 4.90 13.44 -8.62
CA GLN A 56 6.33 13.17 -8.44
C GLN A 56 6.69 13.05 -6.95
N THR A 57 6.11 13.91 -6.12
CA THR A 57 6.33 13.93 -4.67
C THR A 57 5.72 12.72 -3.99
N LEU A 58 4.52 12.33 -4.40
CA LEU A 58 3.89 11.10 -3.94
C LEU A 58 4.77 9.87 -4.25
N LEU A 59 5.23 9.74 -5.50
CA LEU A 59 6.10 8.63 -5.89
C LEU A 59 7.42 8.64 -5.11
N HIS A 60 8.02 9.81 -4.92
CA HIS A 60 9.25 9.97 -4.14
C HIS A 60 9.07 9.53 -2.68
N GLU A 61 8.01 9.96 -2.02
CA GLU A 61 7.71 9.57 -0.62
C GLU A 61 7.36 8.08 -0.52
N VAL A 62 6.70 7.49 -1.53
CA VAL A 62 6.43 6.04 -1.58
C VAL A 62 7.74 5.25 -1.59
N VAL A 63 8.68 5.58 -2.50
CA VAL A 63 9.95 4.84 -2.60
C VAL A 63 10.89 5.08 -1.41
N GLN A 64 10.71 6.18 -0.68
CA GLN A 64 11.45 6.46 0.56
C GLN A 64 10.76 5.94 1.82
N SER A 65 9.56 5.36 1.70
CA SER A 65 8.78 4.94 2.85
C SER A 65 9.42 3.72 3.55
N ALA A 66 9.29 3.68 4.88
CA ALA A 66 9.74 2.55 5.68
C ALA A 66 9.25 1.17 5.17
N PRO A 67 7.97 0.96 4.81
CA PRO A 67 7.53 -0.35 4.31
C PRO A 67 8.13 -0.72 2.93
N PHE A 68 8.53 0.26 2.11
CA PHE A 68 9.17 0.02 0.82
C PHE A 68 10.65 -0.35 0.99
N ILE A 69 11.39 0.39 1.82
CA ILE A 69 12.82 0.17 2.08
C ILE A 69 13.03 -1.09 2.93
N ASN A 70 12.32 -1.19 4.05
CA ASN A 70 12.45 -2.30 4.97
C ASN A 70 11.51 -3.40 4.53
N LYS A 71 11.87 -4.15 3.49
CA LYS A 71 11.11 -5.31 3.04
C LYS A 71 11.15 -6.40 4.12
N PRO A 72 10.08 -6.67 4.90
CA PRO A 72 10.03 -7.94 5.61
C PRO A 72 9.98 -9.02 4.53
N ARG A 73 10.98 -9.88 4.51
CA ARG A 73 10.99 -11.08 3.67
C ARG A 73 9.66 -11.77 3.91
N GLN A 74 8.79 -11.86 2.90
CA GLN A 74 7.55 -12.61 3.05
C GLN A 74 7.95 -14.01 3.49
N LYS A 75 7.60 -14.35 4.73
CA LYS A 75 7.64 -15.74 5.17
C LYS A 75 6.54 -16.39 4.34
N LYS A 76 6.93 -17.00 3.20
CA LYS A 76 6.04 -17.93 2.50
C LYS A 76 5.50 -18.83 3.59
N ALA A 77 4.17 -18.92 3.71
CA ALA A 77 3.55 -19.97 4.50
C ALA A 77 4.30 -21.25 4.14
N SER A 78 4.92 -21.83 5.16
CA SER A 78 5.50 -23.17 5.10
C SER A 78 4.54 -24.02 4.29
N ALA A 79 5.05 -24.62 3.20
CA ALA A 79 4.37 -25.74 2.57
C ALA A 79 3.90 -26.66 3.71
N GLU A 80 2.60 -26.93 3.79
CA GLU A 80 2.12 -28.02 4.62
C GLU A 80 2.97 -29.25 4.27
N PRO A 81 3.62 -29.91 5.24
CA PRO A 81 4.40 -31.10 4.94
C PRO A 81 3.45 -32.15 4.37
N PRO A 82 3.87 -32.93 3.35
CA PRO A 82 3.02 -33.99 2.82
C PRO A 82 2.70 -34.96 3.95
N LYS A 83 1.40 -35.19 4.20
CA LYS A 83 0.91 -36.23 5.10
C LYS A 83 1.28 -37.58 4.50
N ASN A 84 2.49 -38.05 4.77
CA ASN A 84 2.89 -39.40 4.39
C ASN A 84 2.35 -40.36 5.47
N SER A 85 1.15 -40.87 5.25
CA SER A 85 0.61 -42.01 5.98
C SER A 85 1.41 -43.25 5.60
N ILE A 86 2.52 -43.49 6.30
CA ILE A 86 3.17 -44.80 6.33
C ILE A 86 2.22 -45.73 7.08
N LYS A 87 1.36 -46.46 6.36
CA LYS A 87 0.75 -47.68 6.88
C LYS A 87 1.80 -48.79 6.76
N THR A 88 2.59 -48.99 7.82
CA THR A 88 3.35 -50.21 8.00
C THR A 88 2.43 -51.29 8.55
N THR A 89 2.26 -52.33 7.75
CA THR A 89 1.67 -53.63 8.07
C THR A 89 2.28 -54.24 9.33
N ARG A 90 1.42 -54.75 10.21
CA ARG A 90 1.59 -56.04 10.88
C ARG A 90 0.27 -56.78 10.85
#